data_AF-A0A6A9QCA2-F1
#
_entry.id   AF-A0A6A9QCA2-F1
#
_cell.length_a   1.000
_cell.length_b   1.000
_cell.length_c   1.000
_cell.angle_alpha   90.00
_cell.angle_beta   90.00
_cell.angle_gamma   90.00
#
_symmetry.space_group_name_H-M   'P 1'
#
loop_
_entity.id
_entity.type
_entity.pdbx_description
1 polymer ?
#
loop_
_entity_poly.entity_id
_entity_poly.type
_entity_poly.pdbx_seq_one_letter_code
_entity_poly.pdbx_strand_id
1 'polypeptide(L)'
;MEIYLFYIILLSFFSNFVVYLFYKYYISKKLNYIIIKLKEYDERLGKIVSDKRKEKVQKKIQNEIKSYNSTMYFYSFMQTALLIFIYFIDLSLVVFRMNFNVCLPYYIPLISIQYNGKYIIPYSSFIIFILSFVLFTPISLRRPKII
;
A
#
# COMPACT_ATOMS: atom_id res chain seq x y z
N MET A 1 27.07 -7.91 9.26
CA MET A 1 25.81 -8.65 9.04
C MET A 1 24.64 -7.88 9.62
N GLU A 2 24.72 -7.43 10.88
CA GLU A 2 23.68 -6.63 11.55
C GLU A 2 23.35 -5.30 10.86
N ILE A 3 24.38 -4.61 10.34
CA ILE A 3 24.21 -3.32 9.64
C ILE A 3 23.33 -3.46 8.39
N TYR A 4 23.46 -4.56 7.63
CA TYR A 4 22.65 -4.79 6.43
C TYR A 4 21.19 -5.09 6.77
N LEU A 5 20.93 -5.80 7.86
CA LEU A 5 19.58 -6.03 8.35
C LEU A 5 18.91 -4.69 8.68
N PHE A 6 19.62 -3.79 9.38
CA PHE A 6 19.11 -2.47 9.68
C PHE A 6 18.86 -1.63 8.42
N TYR A 7 19.75 -1.71 7.42
CA TYR A 7 19.53 -1.02 6.14
C TYR A 7 18.30 -1.52 5.40
N ILE A 8 18.02 -2.83 5.38
CA ILE A 8 16.82 -3.38 4.75
C ILE A 8 15.56 -2.84 5.45
N ILE A 9 15.55 -2.83 6.78
CA ILE A 9 14.41 -2.31 7.55
C ILE A 9 14.19 -0.82 7.26
N LEU A 10 15.26 -0.02 7.27
CA LEU A 10 15.18 1.40 6.95
C LEU A 10 14.72 1.64 5.51
N LEU A 11 15.24 0.88 4.54
CA LEU A 11 14.84 0.96 3.14
C LEU A 11 13.32 0.72 3.02
N SER A 12 12.82 -0.38 3.59
CA SER A 12 11.38 -0.69 3.61
C SER A 12 10.55 0.42 4.27
N PHE A 13 11.02 0.98 5.39
CA PHE A 13 10.35 2.09 6.06
C PHE A 13 10.29 3.34 5.18
N PHE A 14 11.44 3.80 4.66
CA PHE A 14 11.52 5.03 3.86
C PHE A 14 10.74 4.92 2.57
N SER A 15 10.81 3.78 1.88
CA SER A 15 10.03 3.51 0.67
C SER A 15 8.52 3.59 0.91
N ASN A 16 8.04 2.94 1.97
CA ASN A 16 6.63 3.06 2.36
C ASN A 16 6.26 4.48 2.80
N PHE A 17 7.18 5.17 3.48
CA PHE A 17 6.98 6.55 3.91
C PHE A 17 6.89 7.52 2.73
N VAL A 18 7.69 7.34 1.68
CA VAL A 18 7.61 8.14 0.44
C VAL A 18 6.25 7.97 -0.23
N VAL A 19 5.75 6.74 -0.34
CA VAL A 19 4.39 6.48 -0.86
C VAL A 19 3.34 7.17 0.02
N TYR A 20 3.50 7.12 1.34
CA TYR A 20 2.63 7.84 2.26
C TYR A 20 2.65 9.35 2.05
N LEU A 21 3.82 9.96 1.83
CA LEU A 21 3.92 11.40 1.52
C LEU A 21 3.21 11.74 0.21
N PHE A 22 3.40 10.93 -0.84
CA PHE A 22 2.69 11.08 -2.10
C PHE A 22 1.17 10.99 -1.89
N TYR A 23 0.72 10.01 -1.12
CA TYR A 23 -0.67 9.90 -0.72
C TYR A 23 -1.15 11.16 0.01
N LYS A 24 -0.44 11.61 1.05
CA LYS A 24 -0.84 12.72 1.91
C LYS A 24 -0.97 14.03 1.14
N TYR A 25 0.01 14.34 0.29
CA TYR A 25 0.07 15.64 -0.37
C TYR A 25 -0.72 15.71 -1.67
N TYR A 26 -0.88 14.59 -2.39
CA TYR A 26 -1.53 14.55 -3.69
C TYR A 26 -2.86 13.78 -3.67
N ILE A 27 -2.83 12.48 -3.37
CA ILE A 27 -4.00 11.60 -3.51
C ILE A 27 -5.11 11.96 -2.51
N SER A 28 -4.77 12.20 -1.24
CA SER A 28 -5.72 12.47 -0.17
C SER A 28 -6.59 13.69 -0.47
N LYS A 29 -6.00 14.76 -1.01
CA LYS A 29 -6.74 15.96 -1.41
C LYS A 29 -7.78 15.67 -2.49
N LYS A 30 -7.40 14.87 -3.51
CA LYS A 30 -8.29 14.49 -4.61
C LYS A 30 -9.41 13.57 -4.13
N LEU A 31 -9.08 12.57 -3.30
CA LEU A 31 -10.08 11.66 -2.72
C LEU A 31 -11.08 12.40 -1.84
N ASN A 32 -10.62 13.31 -0.97
CA ASN A 32 -11.52 14.08 -0.10
C ASN A 32 -12.50 14.94 -0.93
N TYR A 33 -12.02 15.58 -2.00
CA TYR A 33 -12.91 16.34 -2.90
C TYR A 33 -13.99 15.45 -3.53
N ILE A 34 -13.61 14.26 -4.01
CA ILE A 34 -14.54 13.29 -4.60
C ILE A 34 -15.57 12.81 -3.57
N ILE A 35 -15.12 12.49 -2.35
CA ILE A 35 -15.99 12.05 -1.26
C ILE A 35 -17.02 13.13 -0.90
N ILE A 36 -16.59 14.39 -0.81
CA ILE A 36 -17.50 15.52 -0.56
C ILE A 36 -18.55 15.61 -1.68
N LYS A 37 -18.14 15.50 -2.95
CA LYS A 37 -19.09 15.53 -4.07
C LYS A 37 -20.08 14.37 -4.04
N LEU A 38 -19.63 13.16 -3.76
CA LEU A 38 -20.51 11.99 -3.62
C LEU A 38 -21.50 12.19 -2.47
N LYS A 39 -21.05 12.71 -1.33
CA LYS A 39 -21.91 13.03 -0.18
C LYS A 39 -22.97 14.09 -0.51
N GLU A 40 -22.61 15.13 -1.26
CA GLU A 40 -23.56 16.14 -1.75
C GLU A 40 -24.66 15.50 -2.63
N TYR A 41 -24.31 14.54 -3.49
CA TYR A 41 -25.28 13.83 -4.32
C TYR A 41 -26.20 12.92 -3.49
N ASP A 42 -25.64 12.19 -2.53
CA ASP A 42 -26.42 11.33 -1.63
C ASP A 42 -27.40 12.17 -0.77
N GLU A 43 -26.96 13.31 -0.23
CA GLU A 43 -27.82 14.22 0.51
C GLU A 43 -28.95 14.80 -0.37
N ARG A 44 -28.65 15.16 -1.62
CA ARG A 44 -29.68 15.62 -2.59
C ARG A 44 -30.71 14.55 -2.87
N LEU A 45 -30.30 13.29 -3.03
CA LEU A 45 -31.21 12.16 -3.22
C LEU A 45 -32.02 11.84 -1.95
N GLY A 46 -31.42 12.02 -0.78
CA GLY A 46 -32.08 11.81 0.52
C GLY A 46 -33.18 12.82 0.83
N LYS A 47 -33.07 14.06 0.32
CA LYS A 47 -34.09 15.11 0.49
C LYS A 47 -35.34 14.92 -0.38
N ILE A 48 -35.31 14.03 -1.37
CA ILE A 48 -36.44 13.80 -2.26
C ILE A 48 -37.38 12.75 -1.66
N VAL A 49 -38.55 13.19 -1.20
CA VAL A 49 -39.57 12.32 -0.56
C VAL A 49 -40.28 11.40 -1.55
N SER A 50 -40.40 11.80 -2.82
CA SER A 50 -41.12 11.01 -3.83
C SER A 50 -40.18 10.06 -4.56
N ASP A 51 -40.42 8.74 -4.44
CA ASP A 51 -39.62 7.70 -5.09
C ASP A 51 -39.54 7.86 -6.61
N LYS A 52 -40.67 8.18 -7.28
CA LYS A 52 -40.68 8.44 -8.73
C LYS A 52 -39.79 9.63 -9.13
N ARG A 53 -39.71 10.68 -8.30
CA ARG A 53 -38.83 11.83 -8.57
C ARG A 53 -37.38 11.48 -8.26
N LYS A 54 -37.14 10.73 -7.19
CA LYS A 54 -35.83 10.26 -6.77
C LYS A 54 -35.18 9.40 -7.86
N GLU A 55 -35.93 8.46 -8.44
CA GLU A 55 -35.43 7.60 -9.52
C GLU A 55 -35.07 8.39 -10.80
N LYS A 56 -35.89 9.38 -11.17
CA LYS A 56 -35.58 10.28 -12.31
C LYS A 56 -34.31 11.10 -12.08
N VAL A 57 -34.14 11.65 -10.87
CA VAL A 57 -32.95 12.43 -10.51
C VAL A 57 -31.71 11.52 -10.42
N GLN A 58 -31.86 10.33 -9.86
CA GLN A 58 -30.80 9.33 -9.81
C GLN A 58 -30.32 8.96 -11.21
N LYS A 59 -31.22 8.68 -12.16
CA LYS A 59 -30.85 8.39 -13.56
C LYS A 59 -30.08 9.54 -14.22
N LYS A 60 -30.39 10.80 -13.90
CA LYS A 60 -29.66 11.97 -14.42
C LYS A 60 -28.24 12.07 -13.86
N ILE A 61 -28.09 11.79 -12.55
CA ILE A 61 -26.83 11.97 -11.81
C ILE A 61 -25.96 10.70 -11.83
N GLN A 62 -26.52 9.55 -12.21
CA GLN A 62 -25.85 8.25 -12.20
C GLN A 62 -24.52 8.25 -12.97
N ASN A 63 -24.47 8.94 -14.11
CA ASN A 63 -23.25 9.07 -14.91
C ASN A 63 -22.17 9.86 -14.16
N GLU A 64 -22.54 10.92 -13.44
CA GLU A 64 -21.62 11.72 -12.62
C GLU A 64 -21.12 10.91 -11.42
N ILE A 65 -22.01 10.23 -10.68
CA ILE A 65 -21.62 9.34 -9.57
C ILE A 65 -20.67 8.23 -10.05
N LYS A 66 -20.98 7.62 -11.20
CA LYS A 66 -20.11 6.59 -11.80
C LYS A 66 -18.73 7.16 -12.16
N SER A 67 -18.67 8.38 -12.69
CA SER A 67 -17.42 9.08 -12.99
C SER A 67 -16.60 9.35 -11.73
N TYR A 68 -17.23 9.86 -10.67
CA TYR A 68 -16.57 10.12 -9.38
C TYR A 68 -16.05 8.82 -8.73
N ASN A 69 -16.84 7.75 -8.74
CA ASN A 69 -16.43 6.43 -8.25
C ASN A 69 -15.26 5.87 -9.07
N SER A 70 -15.33 5.94 -10.41
CA SER A 70 -14.22 5.53 -11.30
C SER A 70 -12.94 6.29 -10.96
N THR A 71 -13.04 7.60 -10.74
CA THR A 71 -11.91 8.45 -10.38
C THR A 71 -11.35 8.07 -9.00
N MET A 72 -12.20 7.75 -8.02
CA MET A 72 -11.78 7.26 -6.70
C MET A 72 -11.00 5.94 -6.80
N TYR A 73 -11.49 4.99 -7.61
CA TYR A 73 -10.81 3.72 -7.86
C TYR A 73 -9.48 3.94 -8.57
N PHE A 74 -9.42 4.84 -9.54
CA PHE A 74 -8.19 5.19 -10.25
C PHE A 74 -7.11 5.69 -9.29
N TYR A 75 -7.43 6.63 -8.40
CA TYR A 75 -6.47 7.13 -7.41
C TYR A 75 -6.02 6.07 -6.41
N SER A 76 -6.93 5.18 -6.00
CA SER A 76 -6.58 4.04 -5.13
C SER A 76 -5.67 3.05 -5.84
N PHE A 77 -5.94 2.77 -7.12
CA PHE A 77 -5.09 1.92 -7.96
C PHE A 77 -3.71 2.54 -8.16
N MET A 78 -3.62 3.86 -8.43
CA MET A 78 -2.35 4.56 -8.57
C MET A 78 -1.47 4.42 -7.32
N GLN A 79 -2.05 4.53 -6.13
CA GLN A 79 -1.32 4.36 -4.87
C GLN A 79 -0.73 2.96 -4.75
N THR A 80 -1.54 1.92 -5.03
CA THR A 80 -1.10 0.52 -5.01
C THR A 80 -0.06 0.24 -6.08
N ALA A 81 -0.24 0.76 -7.29
CA ALA A 81 0.72 0.60 -8.39
C ALA A 81 2.07 1.24 -8.06
N LEU A 82 2.07 2.44 -7.46
CA LEU A 82 3.29 3.11 -7.00
C LEU A 82 4.01 2.29 -5.92
N LEU A 83 3.25 1.72 -4.97
CA LEU A 83 3.81 0.88 -3.92
C LEU A 83 4.47 -0.39 -4.51
N ILE A 84 3.80 -1.05 -5.45
CA ILE A 84 4.33 -2.25 -6.14
C ILE A 84 5.57 -1.89 -6.95
N PHE A 85 5.57 -0.75 -7.64
CA PHE A 85 6.72 -0.30 -8.41
C PHE A 85 7.95 -0.09 -7.52
N ILE A 86 7.77 0.60 -6.38
CA ILE A 86 8.86 0.81 -5.41
C ILE A 86 9.30 -0.52 -4.79
N TYR A 87 8.37 -1.43 -4.49
CA TYR A 87 8.70 -2.76 -4.01
C TYR A 87 9.67 -3.49 -4.96
N PHE A 88 9.41 -3.48 -6.26
CA PHE A 88 10.29 -4.14 -7.23
C PHE A 88 11.68 -3.48 -7.32
N ILE A 89 11.75 -2.15 -7.23
CA ILE A 89 13.02 -1.43 -7.19
C ILE A 89 13.82 -1.85 -5.96
N ASP A 90 13.23 -1.77 -4.78
CA ASP A 90 13.89 -2.12 -3.53
C ASP A 90 14.29 -3.60 -3.50
N LEU A 91 13.42 -4.47 -3.98
CA LEU A 91 13.68 -5.90 -4.09
C LEU A 91 14.92 -6.16 -4.93
N SER A 92 15.01 -5.53 -6.11
CA SER A 92 16.18 -5.67 -6.97
C SER A 92 17.45 -5.19 -6.26
N LEU A 93 17.36 -4.09 -5.51
CA LEU A 93 18.47 -3.52 -4.76
C LEU A 93 18.94 -4.49 -3.66
N VAL A 94 18.02 -5.07 -2.90
CA VAL A 94 18.33 -6.06 -1.85
C VAL A 94 18.98 -7.30 -2.44
N VAL A 95 18.43 -7.85 -3.53
CA VAL A 95 18.94 -9.08 -4.15
C VAL A 95 20.34 -8.88 -4.72
N PHE A 96 20.60 -7.78 -5.44
CA PHE A 96 21.87 -7.57 -6.13
C PHE A 96 22.96 -6.92 -5.26
N ARG A 97 22.60 -6.14 -4.23
CA ARG A 97 23.57 -5.34 -3.45
C ARG A 97 23.69 -5.74 -1.99
N MET A 98 22.70 -6.42 -1.42
CA MET A 98 22.61 -6.68 0.03
C MET A 98 22.29 -8.15 0.34
N ASN A 99 22.90 -9.07 -0.40
CA ASN A 99 22.71 -10.50 -0.15
C ASN A 99 23.53 -10.97 1.06
N PHE A 100 22.84 -11.46 2.09
CA PHE A 100 23.47 -12.07 3.26
C PHE A 100 22.61 -13.21 3.82
N ASN A 101 23.27 -14.09 4.57
CA ASN A 101 22.65 -15.22 5.27
C ASN A 101 22.66 -14.96 6.77
N VAL A 102 21.53 -15.17 7.45
CA VAL A 102 21.42 -15.07 8.91
C VAL A 102 21.83 -16.41 9.51
N CYS A 103 22.69 -16.35 10.52
CA CYS A 103 23.07 -17.50 11.33
C CYS A 103 22.05 -17.71 12.45
N LEU A 104 21.54 -18.93 12.59
CA LEU A 104 20.68 -19.36 13.69
C LEU A 104 21.46 -20.18 14.71
N PRO A 105 21.09 -20.09 16.01
CA PRO A 105 21.69 -20.91 17.05
C PRO A 105 21.20 -22.37 17.03
N TYR A 106 20.10 -22.68 16.32
CA TYR A 106 19.52 -24.03 16.21
C TYR A 106 19.07 -24.34 14.78
N TYR A 107 19.01 -25.63 14.45
CA TYR A 107 18.49 -26.12 13.17
C TYR A 107 16.98 -25.95 13.10
N ILE A 108 16.50 -25.29 12.05
CA ILE A 108 15.10 -25.25 11.66
C ILE A 108 14.92 -26.06 10.38
N PRO A 109 14.14 -27.16 10.39
CA PRO A 109 13.84 -27.93 9.20
C PRO A 109 13.26 -27.03 8.10
N LEU A 110 13.57 -27.34 6.84
CA LEU A 110 13.09 -26.65 5.62
C LEU A 110 13.62 -25.23 5.39
N ILE A 111 14.08 -24.51 6.42
CA ILE A 111 14.47 -23.10 6.33
C ILE A 111 15.99 -22.92 6.52
N SER A 112 16.65 -23.81 7.25
CA SER A 112 18.08 -23.69 7.55
C SER A 112 18.92 -24.81 6.94
N ILE A 113 20.16 -24.48 6.58
CA ILE A 113 21.17 -25.40 6.06
C ILE A 113 22.39 -25.33 6.98
N GLN A 114 23.03 -26.45 7.25
CA GLN A 114 24.29 -26.46 8.00
C GLN A 114 25.46 -26.09 7.09
N TYR A 115 26.18 -25.03 7.43
CA TYR A 115 27.37 -24.56 6.71
C TYR A 115 28.46 -24.16 7.71
N ASN A 116 29.65 -24.77 7.59
CA ASN A 116 30.79 -24.55 8.49
C ASN A 116 30.43 -24.62 9.99
N GLY A 117 29.65 -25.64 10.39
CA GLY A 117 29.26 -25.84 11.79
C GLY A 117 28.20 -24.87 12.33
N LYS A 118 27.66 -23.98 11.49
CA LYS A 118 26.56 -23.05 11.83
C LYS A 118 25.33 -23.37 11.01
N TYR A 119 24.14 -23.12 11.55
CA TYR A 119 22.90 -23.18 10.78
C TYR A 119 22.64 -21.83 10.14
N ILE A 120 22.52 -21.79 8.82
CA ILE A 120 22.29 -20.56 8.05
C ILE A 120 20.94 -20.61 7.35
N ILE A 121 20.24 -19.47 7.28
CA ILE A 121 19.09 -19.30 6.40
C ILE A 121 19.62 -18.76 5.06
N PRO A 122 19.56 -19.53 3.97
CA PRO A 122 19.93 -19.02 2.65
C PRO A 122 18.97 -17.93 2.21
N TYR A 123 19.48 -16.90 1.53
CA TYR A 123 18.68 -15.76 1.04
C TYR A 123 17.89 -15.04 2.15
N SER A 124 18.42 -15.04 3.37
CA SER A 124 17.73 -14.42 4.51
C SER A 124 17.43 -12.93 4.29
N SER A 125 18.26 -12.22 3.53
CA SER A 125 18.02 -10.82 3.17
C SER A 125 16.69 -10.61 2.42
N PHE A 126 16.33 -11.55 1.53
CA PHE A 126 15.05 -11.52 0.81
C PHE A 126 13.86 -11.70 1.75
N ILE A 127 13.94 -12.68 2.65
CA ILE A 127 12.88 -12.96 3.63
C ILE A 127 12.68 -11.75 4.55
N ILE A 128 13.78 -11.19 5.06
CA ILE A 128 13.77 -10.01 5.94
C ILE A 128 13.17 -8.80 5.20
N PHE A 129 13.52 -8.61 3.92
CA PHE A 129 12.95 -7.54 3.12
C PHE A 129 11.44 -7.69 2.96
N ILE A 130 10.94 -8.86 2.59
CA ILE A 130 9.50 -9.10 2.46
C ILE A 130 8.78 -8.80 3.77
N LEU A 131 9.26 -9.36 4.88
CA LEU A 131 8.64 -9.15 6.19
C LEU A 131 8.64 -7.68 6.60
N SER A 132 9.76 -6.98 6.39
CA SER A 132 9.89 -5.56 6.71
C SER A 132 8.99 -4.69 5.82
N PHE A 133 8.90 -5.01 4.53
CA PHE A 133 8.04 -4.28 3.60
C PHE A 133 6.56 -4.47 3.94
N VAL A 134 6.14 -5.70 4.23
CA VAL A 134 4.77 -6.02 4.67
C VAL A 134 4.45 -5.30 5.98
N LEU A 135 5.39 -5.26 6.93
CA LEU A 135 5.24 -4.55 8.20
C LEU A 135 4.92 -3.06 8.02
N PHE A 136 5.53 -2.40 7.03
CA PHE A 136 5.33 -0.96 6.79
C PHE A 136 4.27 -0.62 5.72
N THR A 137 3.75 -1.61 4.99
CA THR A 137 2.66 -1.45 4.02
C THR A 137 1.43 -0.69 4.57
N PRO A 138 0.99 -0.88 5.83
CA PRO A 138 -0.14 -0.11 6.37
C PRO A 138 0.08 1.41 6.38
N ILE A 139 1.33 1.87 6.46
CA ILE A 139 1.68 3.30 6.43
C ILE A 139 1.42 3.86 5.03
N SER A 140 1.85 3.14 4.00
CA SER A 140 1.74 3.56 2.60
C SER A 140 0.33 3.48 2.05
N LEU A 141 -0.50 2.54 2.53
CA LEU A 141 -1.89 2.34 2.08
C LEU A 141 -2.94 3.03 2.97
N ARG A 142 -2.54 4.07 3.70
CA ARG A 142 -3.46 4.83 4.55
C ARG A 142 -4.64 5.37 3.72
N ARG A 143 -5.85 5.15 4.20
CA ARG A 143 -7.09 5.64 3.58
C ARG A 143 -7.52 6.98 4.18
N PRO A 144 -8.30 7.78 3.43
CA PRO A 144 -8.84 9.03 3.97
C PRO A 144 -9.74 8.68 5.17
N LYS A 145 -9.51 9.37 6.29
CA LYS A 145 -10.43 9.32 7.43
C LYS A 145 -11.67 10.10 7.00
N ILE A 146 -12.77 9.39 6.79
CA ILE A 146 -14.08 9.99 6.59
C ILE A 146 -14.36 10.79 7.87
N ILE A 147 -14.53 12.11 7.73
CA ILE A 147 -14.97 13.01 8.81
C ILE A 147 -16.49 12.91 8.92
#